data_AF-A0A7D9CVE6-F1
#
_entry.id   AF-A0A7D9CVE6-F1
#
_cell.length_a   1.000
_cell.length_b   1.000
_cell.length_c   1.000
_cell.angle_alpha   90.00
_cell.angle_beta   90.00
_cell.angle_gamma   90.00
#
_symmetry.space_group_name_H-M   'P 1'
#
loop_
_entity.id
_entity.type
_entity.pdbx_description
1 polymer ?
#
loop_
_entity_poly.entity_id
_entity_poly.type
_entity_poly.pdbx_seq_one_letter_code
_entity_poly.pdbx_strand_id
1 'polypeptide(L)'
;MSMFRTLAESPSVITLYHYAGNPLSVKMLDILKKERVCKGVKEKNIKHGFLSQIFGDRKKLSSGIYRYKIDVSNSIPTKKQFDLMLTYAATSPAVKKALLSAFPKVTVTSLDNYSYAKAFPPEALHQDQTPKSQEYMIKHNFFVPPLAVDWEHRYLVSDSEDLKRLLQKYHTDSKITNN
;
A
#
# COMPACT_ATOMS: atom_id res chain seq x y z
N MET A 1 8.76 -28.49 13.84
CA MET A 1 7.98 -27.30 13.44
C MET A 1 7.67 -27.42 11.95
N SER A 2 6.39 -27.44 11.58
CA SER A 2 5.93 -27.77 10.22
C SER A 2 6.08 -26.59 9.27
N MET A 3 6.73 -26.80 8.12
CA MET A 3 6.85 -25.82 7.03
C MET A 3 5.48 -25.41 6.43
N PHE A 4 4.42 -26.17 6.70
CA PHE A 4 3.06 -25.83 6.24
C PHE A 4 2.43 -24.66 7.00
N ARG A 5 2.86 -24.37 8.25
CA ARG A 5 2.41 -23.15 8.96
C ARG A 5 3.05 -21.88 8.38
N THR A 6 4.26 -21.98 7.85
CA THR A 6 5.03 -20.84 7.31
C THR A 6 4.50 -20.36 5.94
N LEU A 7 3.77 -21.20 5.21
CA LEU A 7 3.10 -20.83 3.95
C LEU A 7 1.71 -20.23 4.16
N ALA A 8 1.04 -20.55 5.29
CA ALA A 8 -0.30 -20.06 5.61
C ALA A 8 -0.31 -18.60 6.14
N GLU A 9 0.83 -18.08 6.60
CA GLU A 9 0.97 -16.71 7.12
C GLU A 9 1.83 -15.85 6.17
N SER A 10 1.50 -15.83 4.87
CA SER A 10 2.09 -14.78 4.02
C SER A 10 1.55 -13.43 4.48
N PRO A 11 2.41 -12.46 4.83
CA PRO A 11 1.93 -11.14 5.24
C PRO A 11 1.15 -10.53 4.08
N SER A 12 -0.01 -9.93 4.40
CA SER A 12 -0.81 -9.21 3.41
C SER A 12 0.04 -8.16 2.68
N VAL A 13 -0.39 -7.78 1.47
CA VAL A 13 0.32 -6.78 0.68
C VAL A 13 -0.49 -5.49 0.66
N ILE A 14 0.13 -4.42 1.12
CA ILE A 14 -0.37 -3.06 0.93
C ILE A 14 0.44 -2.42 -0.20
N THR A 15 -0.21 -2.18 -1.34
CA THR A 15 0.39 -1.41 -2.44
C THR A 15 0.13 0.07 -2.20
N LEU A 16 1.19 0.88 -2.10
CA LEU A 16 1.12 2.33 -2.11
C LEU A 16 1.48 2.86 -3.49
N TYR A 17 0.50 3.42 -4.19
CA TYR A 17 0.72 4.26 -5.36
C TYR A 17 1.29 5.60 -4.89
N HIS A 18 2.61 5.71 -4.98
CA HIS A 18 3.43 6.75 -4.37
C HIS A 18 3.87 7.79 -5.40
N TYR A 19 4.02 9.03 -4.97
CA TYR A 19 4.68 10.08 -5.74
C TYR A 19 5.51 10.96 -4.80
N ALA A 20 6.82 11.00 -5.02
CA ALA A 20 7.76 11.70 -4.15
C ALA A 20 7.51 13.22 -4.07
N GLY A 21 6.95 13.82 -5.13
CA GLY A 21 6.57 15.23 -5.15
C GLY A 21 5.33 15.56 -4.33
N ASN A 22 4.62 14.58 -3.75
CA ASN A 22 3.48 14.81 -2.87
C ASN A 22 3.86 14.54 -1.38
N PRO A 23 3.89 15.57 -0.51
CA PRO A 23 4.20 15.41 0.91
C PRO A 23 3.31 14.41 1.66
N LEU A 24 2.02 14.34 1.33
CA LEU A 24 1.10 13.37 1.93
C LEU A 24 1.50 11.94 1.56
N SER A 25 1.95 11.73 0.33
CA SER A 25 2.40 10.43 -0.15
C SER A 25 3.67 9.97 0.57
N VAL A 26 4.63 10.87 0.77
CA VAL A 26 5.84 10.61 1.56
C VAL A 26 5.47 10.27 3.01
N LYS A 27 4.60 11.06 3.63
CA LYS A 27 4.12 10.80 5.01
C LYS A 27 3.44 9.44 5.14
N MET A 28 2.60 9.03 4.18
CA MET A 28 1.95 7.72 4.20
C MET A 28 2.96 6.58 4.08
N LEU A 29 3.97 6.73 3.21
CA LEU A 29 5.05 5.75 3.10
C LEU A 29 5.82 5.59 4.42
N ASP A 30 6.10 6.69 5.12
CA ASP A 30 6.79 6.66 6.40
C ASP A 30 5.95 5.98 7.50
N ILE A 31 4.64 6.24 7.54
CA ILE A 31 3.72 5.55 8.45
C ILE A 31 3.75 4.04 8.19
N LEU A 32 3.60 3.61 6.93
CA LEU A 32 3.66 2.20 6.55
C LEU A 32 4.99 1.57 6.98
N LYS A 33 6.12 2.21 6.66
CA LYS A 33 7.46 1.71 7.04
C LYS A 33 7.63 1.59 8.55
N LYS A 34 7.06 2.52 9.33
CA LYS A 34 7.15 2.53 10.79
C LYS A 34 6.31 1.45 11.44
N GLU A 35 5.13 1.16 10.89
CA GLU A 35 4.16 0.25 11.52
C GLU A 35 4.21 -1.20 11.01
N ARG A 36 4.98 -1.47 9.93
CA ARG A 36 5.10 -2.81 9.31
C ARG A 36 5.72 -3.90 10.20
N VAL A 37 6.52 -3.53 11.20
CA VAL A 37 7.25 -4.49 12.05
C VAL A 37 6.48 -4.70 13.36
N CYS A 38 6.20 -5.95 13.73
CA CYS A 38 5.73 -6.26 15.08
C CYS A 38 6.80 -5.81 16.09
N LYS A 39 6.42 -5.03 17.12
CA LYS A 39 7.29 -4.69 18.26
C LYS A 39 7.67 -5.98 19.02
N GLY A 40 8.58 -6.76 18.45
CA GLY A 40 8.89 -8.13 18.88
C GLY A 40 10.31 -8.56 18.58
N VAL A 41 11.16 -7.71 18.00
CA VAL A 41 12.61 -7.91 18.02
C VAL A 41 13.20 -6.82 18.87
N LYS A 42 13.25 -7.06 20.18
CA LYS A 42 14.27 -6.40 21.01
C LYS A 42 15.60 -6.84 20.41
N GLU A 43 16.31 -5.95 19.74
CA GLU A 43 17.74 -6.14 19.51
C GLU A 43 18.33 -6.45 20.88
N LYS A 44 18.77 -7.70 21.08
CA LYS A 44 19.63 -7.98 22.22
C LYS A 44 20.86 -7.12 21.95
N ASN A 45 21.10 -6.14 22.83
CA ASN A 45 22.38 -5.45 22.93
C ASN A 45 23.44 -6.54 23.19
N ILE A 46 23.98 -7.11 22.11
CA ILE A 46 25.17 -7.95 22.19
C ILE A 46 26.29 -6.94 22.44
N LYS A 47 26.84 -6.94 23.66
CA LYS A 47 28.00 -6.14 24.02
C LYS A 47 29.06 -6.34 22.95
N HIS A 48 29.42 -5.27 22.23
CA HIS A 48 30.44 -5.29 21.19
C HIS A 48 31.77 -5.73 21.81
N GLY A 49 32.16 -6.98 21.53
CA GLY A 49 33.54 -7.43 21.72
C GLY A 49 34.41 -6.87 20.60
N PHE A 50 35.64 -6.50 20.96
CA PHE A 50 36.68 -5.87 20.13
C PHE A 50 36.97 -6.61 18.79
N LEU A 51 36.55 -7.87 18.65
CA LEU A 51 36.71 -8.68 17.43
C LEU A 51 35.68 -8.39 16.32
N SER A 52 34.62 -7.63 16.61
CA SER A 52 33.57 -7.28 15.62
C SER A 52 34.00 -6.22 14.59
N GLN A 53 35.12 -5.54 14.81
CA GLN A 53 35.64 -4.50 13.90
C GLN A 53 36.38 -5.06 12.68
N ILE A 54 36.76 -6.34 12.68
CA ILE A 54 37.60 -6.96 11.64
C ILE A 54 36.77 -7.70 10.58
N PHE A 55 35.58 -8.20 10.94
CA PHE A 55 34.65 -8.80 9.98
C PHE A 55 33.49 -7.84 9.76
N GLY A 56 33.62 -7.03 8.71
CA GLY A 56 32.75 -5.91 8.38
C GLY A 56 31.27 -6.14 8.68
N ASP A 57 30.68 -5.11 9.30
CA ASP A 57 29.26 -4.97 9.64
C ASP A 57 28.35 -5.24 8.44
N ARG A 58 28.06 -6.52 8.19
CA ARG A 58 26.80 -6.89 7.57
C ARG A 58 25.75 -6.66 8.63
N LYS A 59 25.12 -5.49 8.61
CA LYS A 59 23.87 -5.21 9.33
C LYS A 59 22.95 -6.42 9.11
N LYS A 60 22.85 -7.30 10.11
CA LYS A 60 21.82 -8.34 10.14
C LYS A 60 20.51 -7.58 10.12
N LEU A 61 19.79 -7.62 8.99
CA LEU A 61 18.38 -7.24 8.98
C LEU A 61 17.75 -8.00 10.12
N SER A 62 17.25 -7.28 11.13
CA SER A 62 16.51 -7.92 12.19
C SER A 62 15.33 -8.64 11.53
N SER A 63 15.31 -9.97 11.70
CA SER A 63 14.26 -10.85 11.22
C SER A 63 13.00 -10.59 12.04
N GLY A 64 12.36 -9.45 11.80
CA GLY A 64 11.09 -9.08 12.41
C GLY A 64 9.95 -9.85 11.75
N ILE A 65 8.97 -10.26 12.56
CA ILE A 65 7.67 -10.68 12.02
C ILE A 65 7.02 -9.41 11.46
N TYR A 66 6.82 -9.40 10.14
CA TYR A 66 6.15 -8.30 9.45
C TYR A 66 4.65 -8.52 9.48
N ARG A 67 3.90 -7.48 9.82
CA ARG A 67 2.43 -7.52 9.79
C ARG A 67 1.88 -7.56 8.38
N TYR A 68 2.58 -6.88 7.48
CA TYR A 68 2.27 -6.76 6.05
C TYR A 68 3.54 -6.42 5.28
N LYS A 69 3.52 -6.71 3.98
CA LYS A 69 4.51 -6.25 3.01
C LYS A 69 4.03 -4.92 2.41
N ILE A 70 4.98 -4.03 2.14
CA ILE A 70 4.71 -2.78 1.43
C ILE A 70 5.24 -2.94 0.02
N ASP A 71 4.34 -2.80 -0.94
CA ASP A 71 4.66 -2.66 -2.36
C ASP A 71 4.57 -1.18 -2.73
N VAL A 72 5.67 -0.57 -3.17
CA VAL A 72 5.69 0.87 -3.52
C VAL A 72 5.70 0.98 -5.02
N SER A 73 4.63 1.56 -5.58
CA SER A 73 4.46 1.72 -7.02
C SER A 73 4.49 3.19 -7.39
N ASN A 74 5.40 3.56 -8.31
CA ASN A 74 5.42 4.87 -8.96
C ASN A 74 4.70 4.84 -10.31
N SER A 75 3.84 3.83 -10.52
CA SER A 75 3.08 3.65 -11.76
C SER A 75 1.58 3.84 -11.51
N ILE A 76 0.79 3.82 -12.57
CA ILE A 76 -0.67 3.90 -12.50
C ILE A 76 -1.23 2.48 -12.38
N PRO A 77 -2.34 2.26 -11.65
CA PRO A 77 -2.94 0.94 -11.59
C PRO A 77 -3.28 0.41 -12.98
N THR A 78 -2.96 -0.86 -13.21
CA THR A 78 -3.41 -1.57 -14.41
C THR A 78 -4.93 -1.64 -14.44
N LYS A 79 -5.52 -1.89 -15.63
CA LYS A 79 -6.96 -2.10 -15.78
C LYS A 79 -7.53 -3.12 -14.78
N LYS A 80 -6.85 -4.27 -14.62
CA LYS A 80 -7.29 -5.32 -13.68
C LYS A 80 -7.25 -4.85 -12.22
N GLN A 81 -6.19 -4.15 -11.82
CA GLN A 81 -6.08 -3.59 -10.47
C GLN A 81 -7.18 -2.55 -10.22
N PHE A 82 -7.44 -1.67 -11.18
CA PHE A 82 -8.51 -0.68 -11.08
C PHE A 82 -9.89 -1.34 -11.00
N ASP A 83 -10.18 -2.33 -11.85
CA ASP A 83 -11.44 -3.08 -11.84
C ASP A 83 -11.66 -3.74 -10.45
N LEU A 84 -10.61 -4.29 -9.83
CA LEU A 84 -10.68 -4.80 -8.45
C LEU A 84 -10.98 -3.68 -7.44
N MET A 85 -10.33 -2.53 -7.55
CA MET A 85 -10.60 -1.39 -6.68
C MET A 85 -12.06 -0.92 -6.76
N LEU A 86 -12.70 -1.00 -7.93
CA LEU A 86 -14.13 -0.71 -8.08
C LEU A 86 -15.00 -1.65 -7.26
N THR A 87 -14.68 -2.95 -7.28
CA THR A 87 -15.41 -3.92 -6.45
C THR A 87 -15.27 -3.62 -4.96
N TYR A 88 -14.11 -3.10 -4.53
CA TYR A 88 -13.87 -2.72 -3.13
C TYR A 88 -14.62 -1.43 -2.78
N ALA A 89 -14.65 -0.45 -3.68
CA ALA A 89 -15.37 0.80 -3.49
C ALA A 89 -16.89 0.60 -3.30
N ALA A 90 -17.45 -0.48 -3.85
CA ALA A 90 -18.85 -0.86 -3.62
C ALA A 90 -19.12 -1.32 -2.17
N THR A 91 -18.09 -1.67 -1.40
CA THR A 91 -18.27 -2.25 -0.04
C THR A 91 -18.47 -1.22 1.06
N SER A 92 -17.90 -0.01 0.93
CA SER A 92 -18.06 1.02 1.96
C SER A 92 -17.87 2.45 1.43
N PRO A 93 -18.56 3.44 2.02
CA PRO A 93 -18.41 4.85 1.64
C PRO A 93 -16.98 5.39 1.80
N ALA A 94 -16.22 4.92 2.80
CA ALA A 94 -14.85 5.33 3.02
C ALA A 94 -13.92 4.88 1.89
N VAL A 95 -14.04 3.61 1.48
CA VAL A 95 -13.26 3.04 0.37
C VAL A 95 -13.64 3.71 -0.95
N LYS A 96 -14.94 3.97 -1.17
CA LYS A 96 -15.40 4.77 -2.30
C LYS A 96 -14.75 6.15 -2.31
N LYS A 97 -14.80 6.89 -1.19
CA LYS A 97 -14.20 8.22 -1.05
C LYS A 97 -12.71 8.21 -1.39
N ALA A 98 -11.96 7.21 -0.91
CA ALA A 98 -10.54 7.07 -1.22
C ALA A 98 -10.29 6.89 -2.73
N LEU A 99 -11.09 6.05 -3.39
CA LEU A 99 -11.02 5.87 -4.84
C LEU A 99 -11.32 7.17 -5.59
N LEU A 100 -12.40 7.86 -5.23
CA LEU A 100 -12.81 9.13 -5.86
C LEU A 100 -11.75 10.22 -5.68
N SER A 101 -11.14 10.27 -4.50
CA SER A 101 -10.06 11.21 -4.20
C SER A 101 -8.84 10.97 -5.08
N ALA A 102 -8.54 9.71 -5.40
CA ALA A 102 -7.40 9.34 -6.23
C ALA A 102 -7.69 9.45 -7.74
N PHE A 103 -8.94 9.32 -8.17
CA PHE A 103 -9.35 9.39 -9.59
C PHE A 103 -10.45 10.46 -9.79
N PRO A 104 -10.11 11.76 -9.70
CA PRO A 104 -11.12 12.82 -9.63
C PRO A 104 -11.82 13.09 -10.97
N LYS A 105 -11.20 12.73 -12.10
CA LYS A 105 -11.80 12.84 -13.43
C LYS A 105 -12.91 11.83 -13.66
N VAL A 106 -13.06 10.86 -12.77
CA VAL A 106 -14.19 9.95 -12.81
C VAL A 106 -15.40 10.69 -12.23
N THR A 107 -16.08 11.41 -13.11
CA THR A 107 -17.28 12.18 -12.82
C THR A 107 -18.44 11.24 -12.53
N VAL A 108 -18.80 11.05 -11.25
CA VAL A 108 -19.83 10.05 -10.95
C VAL A 108 -20.77 10.41 -9.80
N THR A 109 -22.05 10.31 -10.15
CA THR A 109 -23.26 10.22 -9.31
C THR A 109 -23.51 8.81 -8.73
N SER A 110 -23.13 7.70 -9.40
CA SER A 110 -23.22 6.30 -8.89
C SER A 110 -22.11 5.32 -9.38
N LEU A 111 -21.63 4.42 -8.51
CA LEU A 111 -20.53 3.47 -8.81
C LEU A 111 -20.81 2.56 -10.02
N ASP A 112 -22.07 2.28 -10.34
CA ASP A 112 -22.49 1.36 -11.41
C ASP A 112 -22.10 1.83 -12.82
N ASN A 113 -21.78 3.12 -12.97
CA ASN A 113 -21.32 3.70 -14.21
C ASN A 113 -19.78 3.86 -14.28
N TYR A 114 -19.02 3.36 -13.31
CA TYR A 114 -17.56 3.42 -13.32
C TYR A 114 -16.96 2.44 -14.34
N SER A 115 -15.93 2.90 -15.05
CA SER A 115 -15.08 2.03 -15.87
C SER A 115 -13.67 2.61 -15.97
N TYR A 116 -12.70 1.74 -16.28
CA TYR A 116 -11.32 2.15 -16.54
C TYR A 116 -11.22 3.22 -17.63
N ALA A 117 -12.00 3.09 -18.71
CA ALA A 117 -12.01 4.05 -19.82
C ALA A 117 -12.53 5.44 -19.43
N LYS A 118 -13.37 5.54 -18.39
CA LYS A 118 -13.83 6.83 -17.85
C LYS A 118 -12.79 7.46 -16.92
N ALA A 119 -12.01 6.64 -16.21
CA ALA A 119 -10.89 7.11 -15.38
C ALA A 119 -9.69 7.54 -16.21
N PHE A 120 -9.43 6.81 -17.28
CA PHE A 120 -8.33 7.02 -18.19
C PHE A 120 -8.89 7.09 -19.62
N PRO A 121 -9.28 8.29 -20.07
CA PRO A 121 -9.75 8.46 -21.44
C PRO A 121 -8.62 8.16 -22.44
N PRO A 122 -8.89 7.97 -23.74
CA PRO A 122 -7.89 7.54 -24.71
C PRO A 122 -6.62 8.39 -24.73
N GLU A 123 -6.71 9.71 -24.48
CA GLU A 123 -5.57 10.60 -24.36
C GLU A 123 -4.66 10.32 -23.16
N ALA A 124 -5.16 9.64 -22.13
CA ALA A 124 -4.40 9.21 -20.98
C ALA A 124 -3.65 7.88 -21.22
N LEU A 125 -3.96 7.17 -22.31
CA LEU A 125 -3.40 5.86 -22.63
C LEU A 125 -2.41 5.94 -23.80
N HIS A 126 -1.50 4.98 -23.86
CA HIS A 126 -0.71 4.66 -25.04
C HIS A 126 -1.54 3.83 -26.03
N GLN A 127 -1.03 3.63 -27.25
CA GLN A 127 -1.71 2.86 -28.29
C GLN A 127 -1.97 1.39 -27.88
N ASP A 128 -1.13 0.84 -27.00
CA ASP A 128 -1.26 -0.50 -26.43
C ASP A 128 -2.22 -0.57 -25.22
N GLN A 129 -2.98 0.50 -24.98
CA GLN A 129 -3.92 0.65 -23.85
C GLN A 129 -3.27 0.69 -22.47
N THR A 130 -1.94 0.84 -22.39
CA THR A 130 -1.26 1.07 -21.11
C THR A 130 -1.38 2.54 -20.68
N PRO A 131 -1.52 2.83 -19.39
CA PRO A 131 -1.55 4.22 -18.92
C PRO A 131 -0.20 4.91 -19.14
N LYS A 132 -0.26 6.18 -19.55
CA LYS A 132 0.92 7.07 -19.58
C LYS A 132 1.56 7.22 -18.20
N SER A 133 2.77 7.78 -18.20
CA SER A 133 3.56 8.07 -16.99
C SER A 133 2.74 8.70 -15.87
N GLN A 134 3.14 8.42 -14.63
CA GLN A 134 2.47 8.95 -13.45
C GLN A 134 2.45 10.48 -13.45
N GLU A 135 3.54 11.12 -13.88
CA GLU A 135 3.65 12.57 -14.03
C GLU A 135 2.63 13.12 -15.01
N TYR A 136 2.40 12.44 -16.15
CA TYR A 136 1.37 12.82 -17.11
C TYR A 136 -0.02 12.77 -16.47
N MET A 137 -0.32 11.70 -15.74
CA MET A 137 -1.62 11.55 -15.09
C MET A 137 -1.86 12.60 -14.02
N ILE A 138 -0.85 12.90 -13.20
CA ILE A 138 -0.92 13.94 -12.18
C ILE A 138 -1.14 15.31 -12.84
N LYS A 139 -0.34 15.63 -13.87
CA LYS A 139 -0.43 16.92 -14.58
C LYS A 139 -1.81 17.17 -15.19
N HIS A 140 -2.48 16.14 -15.69
CA HIS A 140 -3.81 16.24 -16.30
C HIS A 140 -4.95 15.90 -15.34
N ASN A 141 -4.63 15.69 -14.05
CA ASN A 141 -5.58 15.35 -12.99
C ASN A 141 -6.35 14.04 -13.22
N PHE A 142 -5.79 13.10 -14.00
CA PHE A 142 -6.36 11.75 -14.16
C PHE A 142 -6.10 10.85 -12.94
N PHE A 143 -5.00 11.12 -12.21
CA PHE A 143 -4.66 10.42 -10.99
C PHE A 143 -4.03 11.38 -9.97
N VAL A 144 -4.46 11.28 -8.72
CA VAL A 144 -3.95 12.07 -7.58
C VAL A 144 -3.42 11.12 -6.52
N PRO A 145 -2.10 10.89 -6.44
CA PRO A 145 -1.50 10.13 -5.35
C PRO A 145 -1.60 10.92 -4.03
N PRO A 146 -1.46 10.27 -2.87
CA PRO A 146 -1.30 8.82 -2.68
C PRO A 146 -2.61 8.04 -2.76
N LEU A 147 -2.47 6.76 -3.12
CA LEU A 147 -3.51 5.77 -2.89
C LEU A 147 -2.85 4.50 -2.34
N ALA A 148 -3.21 4.09 -1.12
CA ALA A 148 -2.82 2.79 -0.59
C ALA A 148 -3.97 1.80 -0.73
N VAL A 149 -3.66 0.60 -1.18
CA VAL A 149 -4.62 -0.48 -1.42
C VAL A 149 -4.16 -1.72 -0.68
N ASP A 150 -5.02 -2.18 0.22
CA ASP A 150 -4.90 -3.45 0.92
C ASP A 150 -5.72 -4.49 0.16
N TRP A 151 -5.01 -5.33 -0.61
CA TRP A 151 -5.65 -6.29 -1.51
C TRP A 151 -6.36 -7.42 -0.75
N GLU A 152 -5.84 -7.79 0.42
CA GLU A 152 -6.38 -8.87 1.23
C GLU A 152 -7.66 -8.43 1.95
N HIS A 153 -7.60 -7.25 2.59
CA HIS A 153 -8.74 -6.71 3.34
C HIS A 153 -9.69 -5.85 2.50
N ARG A 154 -9.46 -5.78 1.18
CA ARG A 154 -10.31 -5.06 0.21
C ARG A 154 -10.53 -3.60 0.61
N TYR A 155 -9.47 -2.91 1.02
CA TYR A 155 -9.55 -1.58 1.58
C TYR A 155 -8.68 -0.58 0.81
N LEU A 156 -9.18 0.65 0.63
CA LEU A 156 -8.47 1.75 -0.02
C LEU A 156 -8.39 2.93 0.95
N VAL A 157 -7.24 3.59 1.00
CA VAL A 157 -7.02 4.83 1.77
C VAL A 157 -6.19 5.83 0.97
N SER A 158 -6.60 7.09 0.98
CA SER A 158 -5.92 8.19 0.28
C SER A 158 -5.38 9.26 1.24
N ASP A 159 -5.52 9.07 2.55
CA ASP A 159 -5.03 9.99 3.58
C ASP A 159 -4.36 9.27 4.75
N SER A 160 -3.62 10.04 5.54
CA SER A 160 -2.79 9.51 6.63
C SER A 160 -3.58 9.09 7.88
N GLU A 161 -4.79 9.59 8.09
CA GLU A 161 -5.60 9.26 9.27
C GLU A 161 -6.34 7.95 9.04
N ASP A 162 -6.98 7.79 7.89
CA ASP A 162 -7.63 6.55 7.48
C ASP A 162 -6.60 5.42 7.30
N LEU A 163 -5.38 5.74 6.86
CA LEU A 163 -4.27 4.79 6.88
C LEU A 163 -3.97 4.27 8.30
N LYS A 164 -3.86 5.15 9.31
CA LYS A 164 -3.62 4.71 10.69
C LYS A 164 -4.75 3.82 11.20
N ARG A 165 -6.01 4.14 10.85
CA ARG A 165 -7.18 3.31 11.21
C ARG A 165 -7.13 1.93 10.55
N LEU A 166 -6.75 1.86 9.27
CA LEU A 166 -6.50 0.59 8.59
C LEU A 166 -5.44 -0.23 9.32
N LEU A 167 -4.32 0.40 9.66
CA LEU A 167 -3.19 -0.27 10.30
C LEU A 167 -3.50 -0.78 11.70
N GLN A 168 -4.43 -0.17 12.44
CA GLN A 168 -4.91 -0.69 13.72
C GLN A 168 -5.50 -2.10 13.62
N LYS A 169 -6.10 -2.50 12.49
CA LYS A 169 -6.64 -3.85 12.31
C LYS A 169 -5.55 -4.92 12.42
N TYR A 170 -4.41 -4.67 11.81
CA TYR A 170 -3.21 -5.51 11.89
C TYR A 170 -2.62 -5.62 13.30
N HIS A 171 -2.89 -4.65 14.18
CA HIS A 171 -2.50 -4.75 15.58
C HIS A 171 -3.43 -5.68 16.37
N THR A 172 -4.72 -5.67 16.07
CA THR A 172 -5.72 -6.49 16.76
C THR A 172 -5.59 -7.96 16.35
N ASP A 173 -5.43 -8.24 15.06
CA ASP A 173 -5.28 -9.61 14.55
C ASP A 173 -4.01 -10.30 15.09
N SER A 174 -2.93 -9.52 15.28
CA SER A 174 -1.69 -10.03 15.89
C SER A 174 -1.81 -10.40 17.38
N LYS A 175 -2.84 -9.95 18.09
CA LYS A 175 -3.07 -10.32 19.49
C LYS A 175 -3.88 -11.61 19.64
N ILE A 176 -4.75 -11.91 18.67
CA ILE A 176 -5.62 -13.10 18.73
C ILE A 176 -4.83 -14.38 18.49
N THR A 177 -3.76 -14.32 17.70
CA THR A 177 -2.90 -15.47 17.34
C THR A 177 -1.85 -15.84 18.40
N ASN A 178 -1.70 -15.05 19.47
CA ASN A 178 -0.70 -15.27 20.53
C ASN A 178 -1.31 -15.80 21.85
N ASN A 179 -2.58 -16.22 21.86
CA ASN A 179 -3.22 -16.97 22.95
C ASN A 179 -3.43 -18.43 22.53
#